data_AF-A0A915L503-F1
#
_entry.id   AF-A0A915L503-F1
#
_cell.length_a   1.000
_cell.length_b   1.000
_cell.length_c   1.000
_cell.angle_alpha   90.00
_cell.angle_beta   90.00
_cell.angle_gamma   90.00
#
_symmetry.space_group_name_H-M   'P 1'
#
loop_
_entity.id
_entity.type
_entity.pdbx_description
1 polymer ?
#
loop_
_entity_poly.entity_id
_entity_poly.type
_entity_poly.pdbx_seq_one_letter_code
_entity_poly.pdbx_strand_id
1 'polypeptide(L)'
;MTPKFTGQSVLIIGNGNSGLEMAASIYGSTNFVHITSKSRIKLSWETHYVGDIRGVNNEVIDSYMLKSLDGFFEVNINNLQIKKRTDGSNKLDILPTDGSWKGNFAERVPTREGYDRIIACTGFKWDKAIFSQKSPISDSKLKVKDYWKPIKKRVYQTKISDKYPLINHDYQSADYPGLYFLGTVSHSLDFRKSAGGFIHGFRYSVRALHKILEYRNHGIMWPSKIRKIDQLVSSILNRANEASGLYQMFGHLCDIAIVDKMNKTFTYLEEYPVNLLPHILKYTGHEFDPDENKLFVLTLEYGKKFSEPGADHFSRNRAVLDNPANESNFLHPIIYFYDDRIPNNQQFAEKSVDNSLPEPDDIHHVYEDFTTIFDGPNVHIKPLRRFVEKCLDLDLKMHLSDGCVTEDMASGKRVQTCERFFESDEPSVNSYAANER
;
A
#
# COMPACT_ATOMS: atom_id res chain seq x y z
N MET A 1 2.82 33.19 -10.11
CA MET A 1 4.16 32.63 -10.43
C MET A 1 4.06 32.14 -11.86
N THR A 2 4.62 32.79 -12.89
CA THR A 2 5.82 32.29 -13.63
C THR A 2 6.36 33.31 -14.68
N PRO A 3 6.64 34.60 -14.36
CA PRO A 3 7.22 35.54 -15.35
C PRO A 3 8.53 35.06 -16.00
N LYS A 4 9.22 34.10 -15.35
CA LYS A 4 10.52 33.55 -15.77
C LYS A 4 10.46 32.64 -17.00
N PHE A 5 9.28 32.10 -17.32
CA PHE A 5 9.08 31.15 -18.43
C PHE A 5 8.19 31.71 -19.54
N THR A 6 7.76 32.96 -19.41
CA THR A 6 6.90 33.63 -20.39
C THR A 6 7.55 33.64 -21.76
N GLY A 7 6.86 33.06 -22.75
CA GLY A 7 7.31 33.03 -24.15
C GLY A 7 8.53 32.14 -24.42
N GLN A 8 8.85 31.20 -23.51
CA GLN A 8 9.97 30.27 -23.67
C GLN A 8 9.51 28.89 -24.15
N SER A 9 10.30 28.26 -25.00
CA SER A 9 10.20 26.85 -25.40
C SER A 9 11.00 25.99 -24.43
N VAL A 10 10.37 25.03 -23.75
CA VAL A 10 10.99 24.29 -22.64
C VAL A 10 11.04 22.79 -22.93
N LEU A 11 12.20 22.18 -22.71
CA LEU A 11 12.33 20.73 -22.63
C LEU A 11 12.43 20.30 -21.16
N ILE A 12 11.67 19.27 -20.79
CA ILE A 12 11.77 18.59 -19.51
C ILE A 12 12.31 17.17 -19.73
N ILE A 13 13.35 16.80 -18.99
CA ILE A 13 13.94 15.45 -19.01
C ILE A 13 13.41 14.68 -17.80
N GLY A 14 12.54 13.72 -18.04
CA GLY A 14 11.88 12.88 -17.04
C GLY A 14 10.36 13.03 -17.11
N ASN A 15 9.67 11.88 -17.17
CA ASN A 15 8.21 11.78 -17.20
C ASN A 15 7.63 11.18 -15.91
N GLY A 16 8.27 11.41 -14.77
CA GLY A 16 7.68 11.12 -13.46
C GLY A 16 6.84 12.30 -12.95
N ASN A 17 6.31 12.19 -11.72
CA ASN A 17 5.53 13.26 -11.09
C ASN A 17 6.25 14.62 -11.14
N SER A 18 7.53 14.69 -10.76
CA SER A 18 8.29 15.95 -10.81
C SER A 18 8.39 16.58 -12.20
N GLY A 19 8.40 15.77 -13.26
CA GLY A 19 8.45 16.27 -14.64
C GLY A 19 7.13 16.90 -15.05
N LEU A 20 6.02 16.22 -14.76
CA LEU A 20 4.69 16.65 -15.18
C LEU A 20 4.11 17.74 -14.27
N GLU A 21 4.42 17.74 -12.98
CA GLU A 21 4.13 18.87 -12.08
C GLU A 21 4.87 20.13 -12.53
N MET A 22 6.14 20.00 -12.92
CA MET A 22 6.89 21.12 -13.49
C MET A 22 6.23 21.60 -14.78
N ALA A 23 5.84 20.68 -15.67
CA ALA A 23 5.17 20.99 -16.92
C ALA A 23 3.85 21.73 -16.68
N ALA A 24 2.99 21.22 -15.80
CA ALA A 24 1.74 21.86 -15.39
C ALA A 24 1.96 23.24 -14.77
N SER A 25 3.02 23.41 -13.96
CA SER A 25 3.30 24.70 -13.29
C SER A 25 3.72 25.83 -14.24
N ILE A 26 4.32 25.49 -15.38
CA ILE A 26 4.75 26.44 -16.42
C ILE A 26 3.77 26.51 -17.59
N TYR A 27 2.76 25.64 -17.58
CA TYR A 27 1.74 25.56 -18.59
C TYR A 27 0.96 26.87 -18.68
N GLY A 28 0.55 27.26 -19.89
CA GLY A 28 -0.10 28.53 -20.18
C GLY A 28 0.82 29.77 -20.18
N SER A 29 2.10 29.64 -19.79
CA SER A 29 3.08 30.73 -19.85
C SER A 29 4.18 30.49 -20.90
N THR A 30 4.46 29.24 -21.26
CA THR A 30 5.46 28.85 -22.26
C THR A 30 4.90 28.84 -23.69
N ASN A 31 5.77 28.86 -24.70
CA ASN A 31 5.36 28.66 -26.10
C ASN A 31 4.91 27.21 -26.36
N PHE A 32 5.69 26.25 -25.87
CA PHE A 32 5.40 24.82 -25.88
C PHE A 32 6.30 24.13 -24.85
N VAL A 33 5.85 22.98 -24.37
CA VAL A 33 6.59 22.10 -23.47
C VAL A 33 6.76 20.74 -24.12
N HIS A 34 8.01 20.30 -24.29
CA HIS A 34 8.31 18.93 -24.66
C HIS A 34 8.85 18.15 -23.47
N ILE A 35 8.45 16.90 -23.32
CA ILE A 35 8.95 15.99 -22.28
C ILE A 35 9.61 14.79 -22.93
N THR A 36 10.80 14.45 -22.45
CA THR A 36 11.53 13.25 -22.88
C THR A 36 11.86 12.33 -21.72
N SER A 37 11.79 11.02 -21.97
CA SER A 37 12.17 10.00 -20.98
C SER A 37 12.62 8.72 -21.66
N LYS A 38 13.33 7.86 -20.92
CA LYS A 38 13.78 6.55 -21.40
C LYS A 38 12.67 5.49 -21.50
N SER A 39 11.48 5.78 -20.97
CA SER A 39 10.39 4.81 -20.85
C SER A 39 9.03 5.48 -20.99
N ARG A 40 8.03 4.72 -21.43
CA ARG A 40 6.62 5.12 -21.44
C ARG A 40 6.16 5.70 -20.11
N ILE A 41 5.24 6.66 -20.24
CA ILE A 41 4.45 7.20 -19.14
C ILE A 41 3.70 6.07 -18.43
N LYS A 42 3.67 6.14 -17.10
CA LYS A 42 2.87 5.26 -16.25
C LYS A 42 1.87 6.11 -15.49
N LEU A 43 0.59 5.79 -15.63
CA LEU A 43 -0.49 6.52 -14.97
C LEU A 43 -0.82 5.82 -13.65
N SER A 44 -1.05 6.61 -12.61
CA SER A 44 -1.27 6.11 -11.25
C SER A 44 -2.55 5.28 -11.12
N TRP A 45 -3.59 5.56 -11.90
CA TRP A 45 -4.81 4.72 -11.93
C TRP A 45 -4.62 3.41 -12.69
N GLU A 46 -3.68 3.36 -13.65
CA GLU A 46 -3.35 2.10 -14.33
C GLU A 46 -2.52 1.21 -13.39
N THR A 47 -1.47 1.78 -12.83
CA THR A 47 -0.52 1.04 -11.99
C THR A 47 -0.95 0.84 -10.54
N HIS A 48 -2.07 1.46 -10.16
CA HIS A 48 -2.56 1.58 -8.78
C HIS A 48 -1.44 2.02 -7.80
N TYR A 49 -0.50 2.81 -8.30
CA TYR A 49 0.62 3.30 -7.53
C TYR A 49 0.66 4.82 -7.55
N VAL A 50 0.49 5.43 -6.38
CA VAL A 50 0.44 6.89 -6.22
C VAL A 50 1.76 7.57 -6.61
N GLY A 51 2.88 6.82 -6.61
CA GLY A 51 4.17 7.33 -7.08
C GLY A 51 4.32 7.42 -8.60
N ASP A 52 3.37 6.90 -9.37
CA ASP A 52 3.26 7.12 -10.82
C ASP A 52 2.35 8.36 -11.10
N ILE A 53 2.15 8.72 -12.37
CA ILE A 53 1.59 10.03 -12.75
C ILE A 53 0.13 10.19 -12.30
N ARG A 54 -0.14 11.30 -11.59
CA ARG A 54 -1.49 11.69 -11.16
C ARG A 54 -2.27 12.37 -12.28
N GLY A 55 -3.57 12.10 -12.35
CA GLY A 55 -4.43 12.62 -13.43
C GLY A 55 -4.59 14.13 -13.41
N VAL A 56 -4.37 14.77 -12.25
CA VAL A 56 -4.35 16.22 -12.11
C VAL A 56 -3.24 16.89 -12.91
N ASN A 57 -2.18 16.15 -13.27
CA ASN A 57 -1.04 16.67 -14.03
C ASN A 57 -1.06 16.22 -15.51
N ASN A 58 -2.22 15.78 -16.01
CA ASN A 58 -2.36 15.28 -17.38
C ASN A 58 -2.46 16.37 -18.45
N GLU A 59 -2.53 17.65 -18.08
CA GLU A 59 -2.80 18.74 -19.03
C GLU A 59 -1.86 18.73 -20.25
N VAL A 60 -0.56 18.49 -20.04
CA VAL A 60 0.42 18.40 -21.13
C VAL A 60 0.26 17.12 -21.98
N ILE A 61 -0.26 16.04 -21.39
CA ILE A 61 -0.58 14.80 -22.12
C ILE A 61 -1.79 15.04 -23.04
N ASP A 62 -2.83 15.70 -22.52
CA ASP A 62 -4.03 16.03 -23.30
C ASP A 62 -3.67 16.99 -24.44
N SER A 63 -2.87 18.02 -24.17
CA SER A 63 -2.41 18.98 -25.18
C SER A 63 -1.55 18.37 -26.28
N TYR A 64 -0.66 17.43 -25.92
CA TYR A 64 0.08 16.64 -26.90
C TYR A 64 -0.87 15.86 -27.84
N MET A 65 -1.92 15.25 -27.29
CA MET A 65 -2.87 14.44 -28.06
C MET A 65 -3.89 15.28 -28.85
N LEU A 66 -4.21 16.49 -28.37
CA LEU A 66 -5.26 17.37 -28.90
C LEU A 66 -4.72 18.54 -29.75
N LYS A 67 -3.47 18.45 -30.23
CA LYS A 67 -2.81 19.35 -31.18
C LYS A 67 -2.46 20.76 -30.64
N SER A 68 -1.89 20.84 -29.44
CA SER A 68 -1.44 22.12 -28.82
C SER A 68 0.10 22.31 -28.82
N LEU A 69 0.80 21.85 -29.87
CA LEU A 69 2.26 21.96 -30.07
C LEU A 69 3.16 21.25 -29.03
N ASP A 70 2.64 20.90 -27.85
CA ASP A 70 3.35 20.10 -26.86
C ASP A 70 3.72 18.72 -27.39
N GLY A 71 4.73 18.09 -26.78
CA GLY A 71 5.34 16.90 -27.34
C GLY A 71 5.87 15.93 -26.28
N PHE A 72 5.58 14.65 -26.46
CA PHE A 72 6.20 13.57 -25.69
C PHE A 72 7.01 12.65 -26.60
N PHE A 73 8.23 12.31 -26.19
CA PHE A 73 9.04 11.35 -26.92
C PHE A 73 9.93 10.50 -26.01
N GLU A 74 10.06 9.22 -26.37
CA GLU A 74 10.78 8.22 -25.60
C GLU A 74 12.20 8.04 -26.14
N VAL A 75 13.15 8.78 -25.58
CA VAL A 75 14.57 8.66 -25.91
C VAL A 75 15.40 8.66 -24.64
N ASN A 76 16.36 7.74 -24.57
CA ASN A 76 17.32 7.73 -23.48
C ASN A 76 18.23 8.97 -23.58
N ILE A 77 18.34 9.74 -22.49
CA ILE A 77 19.18 10.94 -22.43
C ILE A 77 20.65 10.66 -22.78
N ASN A 78 21.15 9.45 -22.50
CA ASN A 78 22.53 9.07 -22.87
C ASN A 78 22.75 8.99 -24.39
N ASN A 79 21.66 8.90 -25.16
CA ASN A 79 21.70 8.91 -26.61
C ASN A 79 21.55 10.33 -27.18
N LEU A 80 21.45 11.35 -26.32
CA LEU A 80 21.22 12.74 -26.69
C LEU A 80 22.40 13.62 -26.25
N GLN A 81 22.77 14.58 -27.08
CA GLN A 81 23.71 15.66 -26.80
C GLN A 81 22.99 17.00 -26.88
N ILE A 82 23.28 17.88 -25.93
CA ILE A 82 22.74 19.23 -25.89
C ILE A 82 23.78 20.17 -26.50
N LYS A 83 23.41 20.90 -27.55
CA LYS A 83 24.28 21.91 -28.18
C LYS A 83 23.60 23.26 -28.23
N LYS A 84 24.38 24.32 -27.99
CA LYS A 84 23.91 25.69 -28.22
C LYS A 84 23.85 25.95 -29.73
N ARG A 85 22.74 26.53 -30.19
CA ARG A 85 22.54 26.85 -31.60
C ARG A 85 23.42 28.04 -32.02
N THR A 86 23.92 27.99 -33.25
CA THR A 86 24.84 28.97 -33.83
C THR A 86 24.17 30.02 -34.73
N ASP A 87 22.84 29.99 -34.84
CA ASP A 87 22.04 30.87 -35.70
C ASP A 87 21.70 32.24 -35.05
N GLY A 88 22.25 32.52 -33.87
CA GLY A 88 21.98 33.75 -33.10
C GLY A 88 20.74 33.70 -32.21
N SER A 89 19.91 32.63 -32.26
CA SER A 89 18.68 32.50 -31.47
C SER A 89 18.90 32.23 -29.98
N ASN A 90 20.14 31.94 -29.56
CA ASN A 90 20.51 31.53 -28.20
C ASN A 90 19.78 30.26 -27.69
N LYS A 91 19.17 29.49 -28.59
CA LYS A 91 18.47 28.24 -28.27
C LYS A 91 19.42 27.05 -28.08
N LEU A 92 18.87 25.99 -27.51
CA LEU A 92 19.50 24.70 -27.25
C LEU A 92 18.86 23.64 -28.16
N ASP A 93 19.70 22.91 -28.87
CA ASP A 93 19.33 21.76 -29.69
C ASP A 93 19.64 20.47 -28.95
N ILE A 94 18.73 19.51 -29.12
CA ILE A 94 18.93 18.13 -28.71
C ILE A 94 19.23 17.34 -29.99
N LEU A 95 20.41 16.76 -30.06
CA LEU A 95 20.87 15.96 -31.18
C LEU A 95 21.24 14.57 -30.66
N PRO A 96 21.32 13.52 -31.49
CA PRO A 96 21.73 12.21 -31.02
C PRO A 96 23.25 12.20 -30.86
N THR A 97 23.75 11.33 -29.99
CA THR A 97 25.19 11.17 -29.75
C THR A 97 25.91 10.41 -30.87
N ASP A 98 25.21 9.51 -31.57
CA ASP A 98 25.77 8.68 -32.65
C ASP A 98 25.98 9.42 -33.98
N GLY A 99 25.59 10.70 -34.05
CA GLY A 99 25.67 11.49 -35.28
C GLY A 99 24.80 10.97 -36.41
N SER A 100 23.77 10.17 -36.11
CA SER A 100 22.81 9.60 -37.09
C SER A 100 22.02 10.67 -37.85
N TRP A 101 21.97 11.91 -37.34
CA TRP A 101 21.28 13.02 -37.99
C TRP A 101 22.18 13.67 -39.04
N LYS A 102 22.33 13.00 -40.20
CA LYS A 102 23.01 13.53 -41.40
C LYS A 102 22.00 13.95 -42.47
N GLY A 103 22.36 14.92 -43.31
CA GLY A 103 21.51 15.42 -44.42
C GLY A 103 20.27 16.17 -43.93
N ASN A 104 19.16 16.10 -44.67
CA ASN A 104 17.88 16.79 -44.36
C ASN A 104 17.17 16.22 -43.11
N PHE A 105 17.80 15.32 -42.35
CA PHE A 105 17.21 14.75 -41.14
C PHE A 105 16.90 15.83 -40.09
N ALA A 106 17.75 16.86 -39.98
CA ALA A 106 17.52 18.01 -39.08
C ALA A 106 16.18 18.73 -39.38
N GLU A 107 15.72 18.72 -40.63
CA GLU A 107 14.43 19.30 -41.04
C GLU A 107 13.23 18.41 -40.67
N ARG A 108 13.48 17.10 -40.51
CA ARG A 108 12.47 16.07 -40.26
C ARG A 108 12.23 15.80 -38.77
N VAL A 109 13.08 16.31 -37.89
CA VAL A 109 12.95 16.04 -36.46
C VAL A 109 11.84 16.90 -35.86
N PRO A 110 10.91 16.30 -35.09
CA PRO A 110 9.86 17.06 -34.38
C PRO A 110 10.38 18.14 -33.40
N THR A 111 11.65 18.06 -32.99
CA THR A 111 12.28 19.00 -32.02
C THR A 111 13.12 20.09 -32.69
N ARG A 112 12.99 20.30 -34.01
CA ARG A 112 13.85 21.22 -34.79
C ARG A 112 13.80 22.69 -34.36
N GLU A 113 12.76 23.14 -33.66
CA GLU A 113 12.62 24.54 -33.23
C GLU A 113 13.56 24.91 -32.07
N GLY A 114 14.14 23.90 -31.40
CA GLY A 114 15.04 24.07 -30.27
C GLY A 114 14.35 24.60 -29.01
N TYR A 115 15.12 24.80 -27.95
CA TYR A 115 14.61 25.12 -26.61
C TYR A 115 15.35 26.29 -25.98
N ASP A 116 14.65 27.17 -25.30
CA ASP A 116 15.25 28.25 -24.50
C ASP A 116 15.76 27.72 -23.15
N ARG A 117 15.11 26.68 -22.61
CA ARG A 117 15.53 26.01 -21.38
C ARG A 117 15.36 24.50 -21.42
N ILE A 118 16.24 23.84 -20.69
CA ILE A 118 16.18 22.40 -20.41
C ILE A 118 16.13 22.21 -18.90
N ILE A 119 15.19 21.42 -18.41
CA ILE A 119 14.99 21.14 -16.99
C ILE A 119 15.15 19.63 -16.75
N ALA A 120 16.04 19.26 -15.83
CA ALA A 120 16.27 17.87 -15.48
C ALA A 120 15.38 17.45 -14.30
N CYS A 121 14.31 16.70 -14.59
CA CYS A 121 13.39 16.09 -13.62
C CYS A 121 13.64 14.58 -13.52
N THR A 122 14.90 14.18 -13.35
CA THR A 122 15.35 12.76 -13.45
C THR A 122 15.25 11.96 -12.14
N GLY A 123 14.70 12.58 -11.09
CA GLY A 123 14.55 11.99 -9.76
C GLY A 123 15.81 12.10 -8.90
N PHE A 124 15.76 11.47 -7.73
CA PHE A 124 16.81 11.51 -6.71
C PHE A 124 17.34 10.10 -6.42
N LYS A 125 18.57 10.02 -5.93
CA LYS A 125 19.19 8.78 -5.42
C LYS A 125 19.38 8.89 -3.90
N TRP A 126 19.32 7.75 -3.22
CA TRP A 126 19.61 7.68 -1.80
C TRP A 126 21.11 7.85 -1.55
N ASP A 127 21.49 8.87 -0.77
CA ASP A 127 22.88 9.08 -0.36
C ASP A 127 23.20 8.27 0.89
N LYS A 128 24.14 7.32 0.75
CA LYS A 128 24.58 6.43 1.83
C LYS A 128 25.79 7.00 2.60
N ALA A 129 26.29 8.18 2.24
CA ALA A 129 27.54 8.73 2.78
C ALA A 129 27.55 8.85 4.30
N ILE A 130 26.42 9.20 4.93
CA ILE A 130 26.31 9.29 6.40
C ILE A 130 26.52 7.93 7.11
N PHE A 131 26.29 6.81 6.42
CA PHE A 131 26.47 5.45 6.95
C PHE A 131 27.80 4.81 6.53
N SER A 132 28.68 5.55 5.83
CA SER A 132 29.93 5.03 5.28
C SER A 132 31.08 4.94 6.29
N GLN A 133 30.95 5.61 7.44
CA GLN A 133 31.84 5.35 8.58
C GLN A 133 31.54 3.94 9.08
N LYS A 134 32.49 3.02 8.85
CA LYS A 134 32.43 1.63 9.32
C LYS A 134 31.93 1.61 10.77
N SER A 135 30.76 1.04 10.99
CA SER A 135 30.29 0.78 12.35
C SER A 135 31.36 -0.07 13.07
N PRO A 136 31.70 0.24 14.34
CA PRO A 136 32.58 -0.59 15.17
C PRO A 136 32.10 -2.04 15.31
N ILE A 137 30.87 -2.34 14.88
CA ILE A 137 30.21 -3.65 15.01
C ILE A 137 30.62 -4.62 13.88
N SER A 138 31.34 -4.18 12.84
CA SER A 138 31.76 -5.07 11.74
C SER A 138 32.79 -6.14 12.14
N ASP A 139 33.37 -6.06 13.34
CA ASP A 139 34.31 -7.06 13.87
C ASP A 139 33.65 -8.10 14.79
N SER A 140 32.38 -7.92 15.14
CA SER A 140 31.63 -8.95 15.85
C SER A 140 31.09 -9.97 14.83
N LYS A 141 31.45 -11.25 15.03
CA LYS A 141 31.07 -12.40 14.21
C LYS A 141 29.55 -12.71 14.18
N LEU A 142 28.67 -11.73 14.37
CA LEU A 142 27.26 -11.84 14.03
C LEU A 142 27.11 -11.57 12.53
N LYS A 143 27.51 -12.55 11.72
CA LYS A 143 27.01 -12.63 10.36
C LYS A 143 25.49 -12.70 10.48
N VAL A 144 24.79 -11.73 9.92
CA VAL A 144 23.33 -11.77 9.67
C VAL A 144 23.05 -12.84 8.59
N LYS A 145 23.53 -14.07 8.82
CA LYS A 145 23.29 -15.26 8.00
C LYS A 145 22.31 -16.21 8.67
N ASP A 146 22.11 -16.09 9.98
CA ASP A 146 21.48 -17.17 10.76
C ASP A 146 20.01 -16.90 11.14
N TYR A 147 19.47 -15.71 10.90
CA TYR A 147 18.03 -15.42 11.15
C TYR A 147 17.16 -15.28 9.89
N TRP A 148 17.77 -15.19 8.71
CA TRP A 148 17.04 -15.13 7.45
C TRP A 148 17.98 -15.49 6.29
N LYS A 149 17.91 -16.72 5.78
CA LYS A 149 18.54 -17.01 4.48
C LYS A 149 17.75 -16.23 3.42
N PRO A 150 18.37 -15.27 2.71
CA PRO A 150 17.65 -14.51 1.70
C PRO A 150 17.10 -15.45 0.64
N ILE A 151 15.79 -15.42 0.45
CA ILE A 151 15.09 -16.14 -0.61
C ILE A 151 15.76 -15.79 -1.94
N LYS A 152 16.29 -16.80 -2.62
CA LYS A 152 17.10 -16.68 -3.83
C LYS A 152 16.36 -16.15 -5.07
N LYS A 153 15.19 -15.52 -4.92
CA LYS A 153 14.42 -14.87 -6.01
C LYS A 153 14.32 -13.35 -5.80
N ARG A 154 15.45 -12.67 -5.65
CA ARG A 154 15.58 -11.19 -5.60
C ARG A 154 15.55 -10.52 -7.00
N VAL A 155 14.70 -10.94 -7.93
CA VAL A 155 14.66 -10.30 -9.28
C VAL A 155 14.11 -8.86 -9.19
N TYR A 156 13.26 -8.55 -8.20
CA TYR A 156 12.74 -7.19 -7.97
C TYR A 156 13.61 -6.32 -7.04
N GLN A 157 14.43 -6.92 -6.17
CA GLN A 157 15.17 -6.17 -5.13
C GLN A 157 16.46 -5.53 -5.66
N THR A 158 17.02 -6.02 -6.76
CA THR A 158 18.25 -5.46 -7.36
C THR A 158 18.05 -4.03 -7.88
N LYS A 159 16.89 -3.69 -8.47
CA LYS A 159 16.59 -2.31 -8.91
C LYS A 159 16.16 -1.37 -7.77
N ILE A 160 15.61 -1.89 -6.69
CA ILE A 160 15.13 -1.10 -5.54
C ILE A 160 16.29 -0.71 -4.60
N SER A 161 17.37 -1.52 -4.56
CA SER A 161 18.51 -1.34 -3.65
C SER A 161 19.32 -0.04 -3.80
N ASP A 162 19.17 0.64 -4.96
CA ASP A 162 19.75 1.97 -5.21
C ASP A 162 18.83 3.11 -4.74
N LYS A 163 17.53 2.85 -4.58
CA LYS A 163 16.52 3.85 -4.21
C LYS A 163 16.28 3.94 -2.70
N TYR A 164 16.37 2.82 -1.98
CA TYR A 164 16.10 2.76 -0.53
C TYR A 164 17.17 1.96 0.22
N PRO A 165 17.36 2.22 1.54
CA PRO A 165 18.19 1.36 2.39
C PRO A 165 17.61 -0.05 2.51
N LEU A 166 18.45 -1.01 2.86
CA LEU A 166 18.00 -2.37 3.16
C LEU A 166 17.50 -2.42 4.61
N ILE A 167 16.23 -2.72 4.79
CA ILE A 167 15.56 -2.76 6.10
C ILE A 167 14.76 -4.05 6.27
N ASN A 168 14.64 -4.48 7.51
CA ASN A 168 13.86 -5.63 7.95
C ASN A 168 12.38 -5.24 8.15
N HIS A 169 11.51 -6.24 8.31
CA HIS A 169 10.07 -6.02 8.52
C HIS A 169 9.71 -5.39 9.87
N ASP A 170 10.64 -5.36 10.82
CA ASP A 170 10.56 -4.59 12.07
C ASP A 170 11.13 -3.17 11.93
N TYR A 171 11.33 -2.71 10.68
CA TYR A 171 11.88 -1.40 10.31
C TYR A 171 13.33 -1.16 10.75
N GLN A 172 14.00 -2.16 11.32
CA GLN A 172 15.41 -2.10 11.66
C GLN A 172 16.26 -2.18 10.39
N SER A 173 17.40 -1.49 10.38
CA SER A 173 18.44 -1.67 9.37
C SER A 173 18.89 -3.12 9.32
N ALA A 174 19.03 -3.68 8.12
CA ALA A 174 19.64 -4.99 7.96
C ALA A 174 21.16 -4.98 8.24
N ASP A 175 21.79 -3.81 8.12
CA ASP A 175 23.24 -3.64 8.23
C ASP A 175 23.67 -3.16 9.63
N TYR A 176 22.81 -2.38 10.32
CA TYR A 176 23.15 -1.71 11.58
C TYR A 176 22.11 -2.01 12.69
N PRO A 177 22.40 -2.96 13.60
CA PRO A 177 21.52 -3.22 14.74
C PRO A 177 21.28 -1.97 15.59
N GLY A 178 20.03 -1.73 15.99
CA GLY A 178 19.63 -0.54 16.75
C GLY A 178 19.35 0.70 15.91
N LEU A 179 19.67 0.71 14.61
CA LEU A 179 19.26 1.75 13.68
C LEU A 179 17.94 1.38 13.01
N TYR A 180 16.98 2.29 12.99
CA TYR A 180 15.67 2.09 12.36
C TYR A 180 15.38 3.16 11.31
N PHE A 181 14.56 2.82 10.32
CA PHE A 181 14.17 3.72 9.24
C PHE A 181 12.65 3.87 9.18
N LEU A 182 12.16 5.11 9.08
CA LEU A 182 10.74 5.44 9.00
C LEU A 182 10.47 6.56 8.01
N GLY A 183 9.22 6.67 7.57
CA GLY A 183 8.77 7.66 6.61
C GLY A 183 8.87 7.13 5.18
N THR A 184 9.19 8.00 4.23
CA THR A 184 9.26 7.61 2.81
C THR A 184 10.37 6.58 2.52
N VAL A 185 11.39 6.51 3.38
CA VAL A 185 12.49 5.53 3.25
C VAL A 185 12.07 4.10 3.61
N SER A 186 11.09 3.92 4.51
CA SER A 186 10.56 2.59 4.84
C SER A 186 9.64 2.02 3.76
N HIS A 187 9.29 2.84 2.76
CA HIS A 187 8.47 2.43 1.63
C HIS A 187 9.12 1.32 0.77
N SER A 188 10.38 0.96 1.03
CA SER A 188 10.98 -0.24 0.45
C SER A 188 10.21 -1.53 0.77
N LEU A 189 9.50 -1.57 1.91
CA LEU A 189 8.78 -2.77 2.36
C LEU A 189 7.44 -2.98 1.65
N ASP A 190 6.84 -1.90 1.15
CA ASP A 190 5.53 -1.88 0.49
C ASP A 190 5.56 -1.13 -0.86
N PHE A 191 6.75 -1.02 -1.47
CA PHE A 191 6.95 -0.30 -2.74
C PHE A 191 6.06 -0.84 -3.85
N ARG A 192 5.24 0.03 -4.46
CA ARG A 192 4.24 -0.34 -5.48
C ARG A 192 3.19 -1.34 -4.99
N LYS A 193 3.01 -1.44 -3.67
CA LYS A 193 2.05 -2.36 -3.05
C LYS A 193 1.06 -1.62 -2.17
N SER A 194 1.50 -0.66 -1.37
CA SER A 194 0.64 0.05 -0.43
C SER A 194 1.01 1.54 -0.31
N ALA A 195 0.39 2.27 0.62
CA ALA A 195 0.51 3.73 0.73
C ALA A 195 1.69 4.24 1.57
N GLY A 196 2.64 3.39 2.00
CA GLY A 196 3.76 3.73 2.88
C GLY A 196 4.76 4.74 2.30
N GLY A 197 4.63 5.10 1.02
CA GLY A 197 5.41 6.16 0.39
C GLY A 197 4.93 7.58 0.69
N PHE A 198 3.76 7.73 1.30
CA PHE A 198 3.09 9.01 1.53
C PHE A 198 2.58 9.12 2.96
N ILE A 199 2.27 10.34 3.41
CA ILE A 199 1.84 10.61 4.80
C ILE A 199 0.64 9.77 5.22
N HIS A 200 -0.27 9.46 4.29
CA HIS A 200 -1.44 8.62 4.56
C HIS A 200 -1.07 7.20 4.99
N GLY A 201 0.01 6.61 4.46
CA GLY A 201 0.45 5.27 4.85
C GLY A 201 1.53 5.26 5.93
N PHE A 202 2.63 6.00 5.76
CA PHE A 202 3.77 5.86 6.68
C PHE A 202 3.45 6.29 8.13
N ARG A 203 2.40 7.09 8.36
CA ARG A 203 1.90 7.39 9.72
C ARG A 203 1.58 6.11 10.50
N TYR A 204 1.08 5.07 9.82
CA TYR A 204 0.79 3.77 10.43
C TYR A 204 2.04 2.90 10.58
N SER A 205 3.00 2.98 9.66
CA SER A 205 4.32 2.35 9.84
C SER A 205 5.07 2.93 11.04
N VAL A 206 5.00 4.26 11.25
CA VAL A 206 5.54 4.93 12.44
C VAL A 206 4.86 4.41 13.71
N ARG A 207 3.54 4.28 13.70
CA ARG A 207 2.78 3.72 14.84
C ARG A 207 3.13 2.25 15.12
N ALA A 208 3.30 1.44 14.09
CA ALA A 208 3.71 0.05 14.25
C ALA A 208 5.13 -0.04 14.84
N LEU A 209 6.10 0.72 14.32
CA LEU A 209 7.45 0.74 14.89
C LEU A 209 7.45 1.24 16.34
N HIS A 210 6.67 2.28 16.65
CA HIS A 210 6.54 2.77 18.02
C HIS A 210 6.14 1.62 18.97
N LYS A 211 5.09 0.86 18.64
CA LYS A 211 4.64 -0.29 19.44
C LYS A 211 5.71 -1.40 19.53
N ILE A 212 6.45 -1.68 18.44
CA ILE A 212 7.58 -2.63 18.45
C ILE A 212 8.65 -2.19 19.45
N LEU A 213 9.00 -0.90 19.47
CA LEU A 213 10.05 -0.34 20.33
C LEU A 213 9.60 -0.27 21.80
N GLU A 214 8.34 0.05 22.06
CA GLU A 214 7.73 0.03 23.39
C GLU A 214 7.88 -1.34 24.05
N TYR A 215 7.51 -2.41 23.34
CA TYR A 215 7.69 -3.76 23.87
C TYR A 215 9.17 -4.12 24.04
N ARG A 216 9.98 -3.86 23.00
CA ARG A 216 11.41 -4.20 23.01
C ARG A 216 12.19 -3.53 24.14
N ASN A 217 11.96 -2.25 24.41
CA ASN A 217 12.79 -1.45 25.30
C ASN A 217 12.17 -1.24 26.69
N HIS A 218 10.85 -1.34 26.79
CA HIS A 218 10.11 -1.04 28.02
C HIS A 218 9.22 -2.19 28.50
N GLY A 219 9.13 -3.29 27.73
CA GLY A 219 8.24 -4.41 28.05
C GLY A 219 6.76 -4.05 27.97
N ILE A 220 6.41 -2.89 27.38
CA ILE A 220 5.02 -2.48 27.22
C ILE A 220 4.42 -3.29 26.09
N MET A 221 3.52 -4.21 26.44
CA MET A 221 2.86 -5.11 25.49
C MET A 221 2.15 -4.34 24.38
N TRP A 222 2.05 -4.97 23.22
CA TRP A 222 1.26 -4.41 22.12
C TRP A 222 -0.17 -4.18 22.59
N PRO A 223 -0.75 -2.98 22.37
CA PRO A 223 -2.09 -2.68 22.83
C PRO A 223 -3.09 -3.71 22.32
N SER A 224 -3.82 -4.34 23.24
CA SER A 224 -4.82 -5.35 22.93
C SER A 224 -6.09 -5.16 23.74
N LYS A 225 -7.18 -5.76 23.24
CA LYS A 225 -8.48 -5.79 23.92
C LYS A 225 -8.89 -7.25 24.09
N ILE A 226 -9.14 -7.68 25.31
CA ILE A 226 -9.73 -8.99 25.59
C ILE A 226 -11.25 -8.83 25.56
N ARG A 227 -11.92 -9.65 24.74
CA ARG A 227 -13.38 -9.62 24.56
C ARG A 227 -13.94 -11.04 24.57
N LYS A 228 -15.25 -11.14 24.79
CA LYS A 228 -15.97 -12.41 24.71
C LYS A 228 -16.13 -12.85 23.25
N ILE A 229 -16.11 -14.16 23.01
CA ILE A 229 -16.13 -14.76 21.66
C ILE A 229 -17.36 -14.39 20.83
N ASP A 230 -18.49 -14.10 21.48
CA ASP A 230 -19.73 -13.61 20.85
C ASP A 230 -19.54 -12.24 20.16
N GLN A 231 -18.56 -11.45 20.60
CA GLN A 231 -18.21 -10.15 20.03
C GLN A 231 -17.18 -10.24 18.90
N LEU A 232 -16.75 -11.44 18.49
CA LEU A 232 -15.70 -11.59 17.48
C LEU A 232 -16.14 -11.03 16.12
N VAL A 233 -17.34 -11.41 15.67
CA VAL A 233 -17.91 -10.96 14.39
C VAL A 233 -18.08 -9.45 14.37
N SER A 234 -18.67 -8.86 15.42
CA SER A 234 -18.85 -7.41 15.51
C SER A 234 -17.52 -6.67 15.60
N SER A 235 -16.52 -7.21 16.32
CA SER A 235 -15.20 -6.59 16.40
C SER A 235 -14.46 -6.61 15.06
N ILE A 236 -14.55 -7.71 14.29
CA ILE A 236 -14.00 -7.80 12.94
C ILE A 236 -14.69 -6.79 12.01
N LEU A 237 -16.03 -6.72 12.04
CA LEU A 237 -16.79 -5.79 11.19
C LEU A 237 -16.51 -4.33 11.54
N ASN A 238 -16.50 -3.96 12.82
CA ASN A 238 -16.17 -2.58 13.22
C ASN A 238 -14.80 -2.18 12.71
N ARG A 239 -13.81 -3.08 12.84
CA ARG A 239 -12.46 -2.83 12.32
C ARG A 239 -12.41 -2.78 10.80
N ALA A 240 -13.13 -3.64 10.09
CA ALA A 240 -13.23 -3.58 8.64
C ALA A 240 -13.81 -2.24 8.14
N ASN A 241 -14.73 -1.63 8.88
CA ASN A 241 -15.38 -0.35 8.54
C ASN A 241 -14.58 0.88 8.98
N GLU A 242 -13.86 0.83 10.10
CA GLU A 242 -13.28 2.02 10.75
C GLU A 242 -11.74 2.06 10.71
N ALA A 243 -11.07 0.95 10.40
CA ALA A 243 -9.61 0.85 10.48
C ALA A 243 -8.90 1.57 9.33
N SER A 244 -8.66 2.87 9.51
CA SER A 244 -7.86 3.68 8.59
C SER A 244 -6.44 3.13 8.33
N GLY A 245 -5.85 2.44 9.32
CA GLY A 245 -4.57 1.75 9.17
C GLY A 245 -4.60 0.61 8.16
N LEU A 246 -5.60 -0.27 8.24
CA LEU A 246 -5.78 -1.37 7.29
C LEU A 246 -6.13 -0.86 5.89
N TYR A 247 -6.93 0.22 5.82
CA TYR A 247 -7.33 0.82 4.55
C TYR A 247 -6.14 1.39 3.80
N GLN A 248 -5.30 2.17 4.48
CA GLN A 248 -4.16 2.85 3.86
C GLN A 248 -2.98 1.90 3.65
N MET A 249 -2.74 0.97 4.59
CA MET A 249 -1.66 -0.02 4.53
C MET A 249 -2.17 -1.42 4.14
N PHE A 250 -3.09 -1.48 3.17
CA PHE A 250 -3.70 -2.70 2.66
C PHE A 250 -2.64 -3.75 2.28
N GLY A 251 -2.88 -5.01 2.66
CA GLY A 251 -1.95 -6.14 2.50
C GLY A 251 -0.61 -6.02 3.25
N HIS A 252 -0.35 -4.93 3.99
CA HIS A 252 0.91 -4.71 4.72
C HIS A 252 0.72 -4.72 6.24
N LEU A 253 -0.39 -4.14 6.72
CA LEU A 253 -0.83 -4.25 8.11
C LEU A 253 -2.06 -5.15 8.19
N CYS A 254 -2.21 -5.85 9.31
CA CYS A 254 -3.34 -6.69 9.62
C CYS A 254 -3.78 -6.48 11.08
N ASP A 255 -5.04 -6.80 11.36
CA ASP A 255 -5.50 -7.01 12.73
C ASP A 255 -5.48 -8.51 13.04
N ILE A 256 -5.25 -8.88 14.29
CA ILE A 256 -5.12 -10.27 14.74
C ILE A 256 -6.11 -10.52 15.88
N ALA A 257 -6.87 -11.60 15.79
CA ALA A 257 -7.65 -12.15 16.88
C ALA A 257 -7.05 -13.51 17.29
N ILE A 258 -6.48 -13.56 18.49
CA ILE A 258 -6.03 -14.80 19.14
C ILE A 258 -7.21 -15.28 19.99
N VAL A 259 -7.87 -16.35 19.54
CA VAL A 259 -9.09 -16.88 20.16
C VAL A 259 -8.74 -18.01 21.11
N ASP A 260 -9.14 -17.87 22.36
CA ASP A 260 -9.10 -18.93 23.37
C ASP A 260 -10.48 -19.60 23.44
N LYS A 261 -10.55 -20.83 22.92
CA LYS A 261 -11.80 -21.59 22.88
C LYS A 261 -12.25 -22.04 24.27
N MET A 262 -11.32 -22.34 25.17
CA MET A 262 -11.64 -22.82 26.52
C MET A 262 -12.28 -21.72 27.34
N ASN A 263 -11.67 -20.53 27.34
CA ASN A 263 -12.16 -19.38 28.09
C ASN A 263 -13.26 -18.62 27.35
N LYS A 264 -13.59 -18.99 26.09
CA LYS A 264 -14.57 -18.30 25.23
C LYS A 264 -14.28 -16.80 25.12
N THR A 265 -13.01 -16.46 24.98
CA THR A 265 -12.54 -15.08 24.81
C THR A 265 -11.59 -14.98 23.64
N PHE A 266 -11.30 -13.76 23.21
CA PHE A 266 -10.23 -13.50 22.27
C PHE A 266 -9.48 -12.24 22.64
N THR A 267 -8.18 -12.23 22.33
CA THR A 267 -7.31 -11.07 22.42
C THR A 267 -7.17 -10.46 21.03
N TYR A 268 -7.55 -9.20 20.88
CA TYR A 268 -7.51 -8.49 19.61
C TYR A 268 -6.34 -7.51 19.56
N LEU A 269 -5.47 -7.65 18.55
CA LEU A 269 -4.31 -6.80 18.30
C LEU A 269 -4.53 -6.01 17.01
N GLU A 270 -4.46 -4.69 17.10
CA GLU A 270 -4.71 -3.80 15.96
C GLU A 270 -3.39 -3.41 15.25
N GLU A 271 -3.41 -3.43 13.92
CA GLU A 271 -2.43 -2.86 12.98
C GLU A 271 -1.01 -3.41 13.10
N TYR A 272 -0.93 -4.73 13.13
CA TYR A 272 0.31 -5.46 13.19
C TYR A 272 0.92 -5.69 11.79
N PRO A 273 2.25 -5.58 11.61
CA PRO A 273 2.87 -5.88 10.32
C PRO A 273 2.73 -7.34 9.92
N VAL A 274 2.13 -7.60 8.76
CA VAL A 274 1.83 -8.95 8.25
C VAL A 274 3.07 -9.85 8.23
N ASN A 275 4.22 -9.33 7.80
CA ASN A 275 5.46 -10.10 7.71
C ASN A 275 6.11 -10.42 9.07
N LEU A 276 5.58 -9.89 10.18
CA LEU A 276 6.01 -10.22 11.52
C LEU A 276 5.09 -11.22 12.21
N LEU A 277 4.05 -11.74 11.53
CA LEU A 277 3.15 -12.77 12.09
C LEU A 277 3.88 -13.96 12.71
N PRO A 278 4.96 -14.52 12.11
CA PRO A 278 5.74 -15.59 12.73
C PRO A 278 6.35 -15.26 14.11
N HIS A 279 6.26 -14.01 14.53
CA HIS A 279 6.98 -13.43 15.66
C HIS A 279 6.07 -12.63 16.61
N ILE A 280 4.77 -12.97 16.71
CA ILE A 280 3.81 -12.31 17.61
C ILE A 280 4.41 -12.16 19.02
N LEU A 281 4.76 -13.26 19.70
CA LEU A 281 5.33 -13.20 21.05
C LEU A 281 6.56 -12.28 21.17
N LYS A 282 7.44 -12.29 20.16
CA LYS A 282 8.67 -11.50 20.15
C LYS A 282 8.42 -9.99 20.03
N TYR A 283 7.38 -9.57 19.32
CA TYR A 283 7.14 -8.15 19.05
C TYR A 283 5.93 -7.57 19.80
N THR A 284 5.10 -8.43 20.40
CA THR A 284 3.87 -7.99 21.05
C THR A 284 3.78 -8.38 22.53
N GLY A 285 4.49 -9.43 22.94
CA GLY A 285 4.36 -10.02 24.28
C GLY A 285 3.12 -10.88 24.48
N HIS A 286 2.30 -11.07 23.44
CA HIS A 286 1.15 -11.97 23.49
C HIS A 286 1.56 -13.38 23.10
N GLU A 287 1.20 -14.34 23.92
CA GLU A 287 1.44 -15.76 23.68
C GLU A 287 0.41 -16.33 22.69
N PHE A 288 0.81 -17.41 22.04
CA PHE A 288 -0.06 -18.22 21.20
C PHE A 288 0.31 -19.68 21.46
N ASP A 289 -0.66 -20.42 22.00
CA ASP A 289 -0.56 -21.86 22.16
C ASP A 289 -1.32 -22.55 21.00
N PRO A 290 -0.64 -23.28 20.10
CA PRO A 290 -1.25 -24.09 19.04
C PRO A 290 -2.40 -25.00 19.49
N ASP A 291 -2.33 -25.54 20.70
CA ASP A 291 -3.28 -26.53 21.20
C ASP A 291 -4.54 -25.86 21.78
N GLU A 292 -4.41 -24.63 22.29
CA GLU A 292 -5.49 -23.91 22.98
C GLU A 292 -6.06 -22.74 22.17
N ASN A 293 -5.28 -22.19 21.24
CA ASN A 293 -5.59 -20.94 20.54
C ASN A 293 -5.83 -21.12 19.05
N LYS A 294 -6.78 -20.34 18.54
CA LYS A 294 -7.07 -20.20 17.11
C LYS A 294 -6.72 -18.80 16.63
N LEU A 295 -6.26 -18.65 15.39
CA LEU A 295 -5.81 -17.36 14.86
C LEU A 295 -6.72 -16.89 13.74
N PHE A 296 -7.31 -15.71 13.91
CA PHE A 296 -7.94 -14.96 12.82
C PHE A 296 -7.06 -13.77 12.46
N VAL A 297 -6.81 -13.55 11.18
CA VAL A 297 -6.07 -12.40 10.67
C VAL A 297 -6.95 -11.64 9.69
N LEU A 298 -7.27 -10.39 10.03
CA LEU A 298 -8.05 -9.48 9.19
C LEU A 298 -7.11 -8.57 8.41
N THR A 299 -7.31 -8.50 7.10
CA THR A 299 -6.57 -7.63 6.18
C THR A 299 -7.53 -7.04 5.15
N LEU A 300 -7.25 -5.84 4.67
CA LEU A 300 -7.89 -5.28 3.48
C LEU A 300 -6.97 -5.52 2.29
N GLU A 301 -7.51 -6.05 1.20
CA GLU A 301 -6.77 -6.41 -0.01
C GLU A 301 -7.59 -6.08 -1.27
N TYR A 302 -6.89 -5.80 -2.37
CA TYR A 302 -7.48 -5.74 -3.70
C TYR A 302 -7.43 -7.12 -4.36
N GLY A 303 -8.37 -7.38 -5.27
CA GLY A 303 -8.33 -8.59 -6.08
C GLY A 303 -7.08 -8.65 -6.95
N LYS A 304 -6.63 -9.87 -7.25
CA LYS A 304 -5.37 -10.12 -7.97
C LYS A 304 -5.29 -9.44 -9.34
N LYS A 305 -6.45 -9.24 -9.98
CA LYS A 305 -6.58 -8.64 -11.32
C LYS A 305 -6.84 -7.12 -11.29
N PHE A 306 -6.80 -6.49 -10.12
CA PHE A 306 -7.19 -5.10 -9.96
C PHE A 306 -6.27 -4.14 -10.72
N SER A 307 -4.96 -4.36 -10.63
CA SER A 307 -3.96 -3.58 -11.36
C SER A 307 -2.86 -4.47 -11.91
N GLU A 308 -2.85 -4.63 -13.24
CA GLU A 308 -1.78 -5.29 -13.96
C GLU A 308 -1.26 -4.36 -15.08
N PRO A 309 0.06 -4.37 -15.37
CA PRO A 309 0.62 -3.57 -16.45
C PRO A 309 -0.04 -3.88 -17.80
N GLY A 310 -0.71 -2.89 -18.39
CA GLY A 310 -1.36 -3.02 -19.70
C GLY A 310 -2.78 -3.61 -19.66
N ALA A 311 -3.35 -3.83 -18.47
CA ALA A 311 -4.74 -4.21 -18.34
C ALA A 311 -5.69 -3.04 -18.70
N ASP A 312 -6.87 -3.38 -19.21
CA ASP A 312 -7.94 -2.41 -19.38
C ASP A 312 -8.66 -2.18 -18.04
N HIS A 313 -8.25 -1.14 -17.32
CA HIS A 313 -8.84 -0.76 -16.05
C HIS A 313 -10.25 -0.20 -16.19
N PHE A 314 -10.78 -0.02 -17.40
CA PHE A 314 -12.16 0.38 -17.67
C PHE A 314 -12.98 -0.75 -18.30
N SER A 315 -12.47 -1.99 -18.25
CA SER A 315 -13.18 -3.17 -18.73
C SER A 315 -14.56 -3.34 -18.08
N ARG A 316 -15.44 -4.10 -18.76
CA ARG A 316 -16.75 -4.49 -18.24
C ARG A 316 -16.58 -5.51 -17.11
N ASN A 317 -17.55 -5.58 -16.19
CA ASN A 317 -17.62 -6.56 -15.10
C ASN A 317 -16.45 -6.49 -14.09
N ARG A 318 -15.98 -5.27 -13.79
CA ARG A 318 -14.93 -5.05 -12.77
C ARG A 318 -15.44 -5.17 -11.34
N ALA A 319 -16.72 -4.95 -11.13
CA ALA A 319 -17.36 -5.13 -9.83
C ALA A 319 -18.02 -6.51 -9.78
N VAL A 320 -17.90 -7.17 -8.65
CA VAL A 320 -18.60 -8.41 -8.35
C VAL A 320 -20.04 -8.10 -7.97
N LEU A 321 -20.99 -8.71 -8.69
CA LEU A 321 -22.43 -8.63 -8.42
C LEU A 321 -22.98 -10.03 -8.12
N ASP A 322 -22.92 -10.91 -9.12
CA ASP A 322 -23.42 -12.29 -9.02
C ASP A 322 -22.32 -13.33 -8.74
N ASN A 323 -21.04 -12.90 -8.81
CA ASN A 323 -19.91 -13.79 -8.57
C ASN A 323 -19.66 -13.99 -7.07
N PRO A 324 -18.94 -15.04 -6.66
CA PRO A 324 -18.61 -15.25 -5.26
C PRO A 324 -17.64 -14.17 -4.75
N ALA A 325 -17.68 -13.88 -3.45
CA ALA A 325 -16.89 -12.81 -2.83
C ALA A 325 -15.36 -12.97 -2.97
N ASN A 326 -14.85 -14.18 -3.20
CA ASN A 326 -13.41 -14.41 -3.45
C ASN A 326 -12.94 -13.88 -4.82
N GLU A 327 -13.87 -13.51 -5.70
CA GLU A 327 -13.59 -12.84 -6.96
C GLU A 327 -13.63 -11.31 -6.84
N SER A 328 -13.88 -10.76 -5.63
CA SER A 328 -13.89 -9.32 -5.41
C SER A 328 -12.57 -8.69 -5.87
N ASN A 329 -12.72 -7.59 -6.59
CA ASN A 329 -11.67 -6.91 -7.32
C ASN A 329 -11.23 -5.63 -6.60
N PHE A 330 -12.18 -4.86 -6.07
CA PHE A 330 -11.92 -3.66 -5.29
C PHE A 330 -11.45 -4.01 -3.87
N LEU A 331 -11.05 -2.98 -3.12
CA LEU A 331 -10.57 -3.15 -1.75
C LEU A 331 -11.68 -3.77 -0.88
N HIS A 332 -11.41 -4.91 -0.27
CA HIS A 332 -12.38 -5.60 0.57
C HIS A 332 -11.71 -6.36 1.72
N PRO A 333 -12.44 -6.65 2.82
CA PRO A 333 -11.96 -7.45 3.93
C PRO A 333 -11.74 -8.90 3.55
N ILE A 334 -10.57 -9.41 3.91
CA ILE A 334 -10.24 -10.83 3.87
C ILE A 334 -9.84 -11.28 5.27
N ILE A 335 -10.50 -12.35 5.73
CA ILE A 335 -10.25 -12.96 7.02
C ILE A 335 -9.60 -14.32 6.78
N TYR A 336 -8.37 -14.46 7.25
CA TYR A 336 -7.60 -15.70 7.20
C TYR A 336 -7.72 -16.41 8.53
N PHE A 337 -8.02 -17.71 8.50
CA PHE A 337 -8.12 -18.55 9.69
C PHE A 337 -6.99 -19.58 9.72
N TYR A 338 -6.30 -19.67 10.85
CA TYR A 338 -5.34 -20.72 11.14
C TYR A 338 -5.77 -21.46 12.41
N ASP A 339 -5.91 -22.77 12.29
CA ASP A 339 -6.51 -23.60 13.34
C ASP A 339 -5.52 -23.91 14.46
N ASP A 340 -4.29 -24.31 14.14
CA ASP A 340 -3.34 -24.82 15.12
C ASP A 340 -1.93 -24.24 14.93
N ARG A 341 -1.82 -23.11 14.21
CA ARG A 341 -0.52 -22.55 13.86
C ARG A 341 -0.52 -21.06 13.66
N ILE A 342 0.62 -20.47 13.95
CA ILE A 342 1.05 -19.22 13.35
C ILE A 342 1.88 -19.57 12.11
N PRO A 343 1.63 -18.94 10.95
CA PRO A 343 2.45 -19.20 9.77
C PRO A 343 3.91 -18.85 10.02
N ASN A 344 4.82 -19.71 9.56
CA ASN A 344 6.24 -19.59 9.86
C ASN A 344 7.03 -18.81 8.78
N ASN A 345 8.28 -18.48 9.11
CA ASN A 345 9.19 -17.74 8.24
C ASN A 345 9.42 -18.41 6.88
N GLN A 346 9.46 -19.75 6.82
CA GLN A 346 9.65 -20.48 5.56
C GLN A 346 8.42 -20.36 4.66
N GLN A 347 7.21 -20.45 5.21
CA GLN A 347 5.98 -20.26 4.46
C GLN A 347 5.86 -18.84 3.90
N PHE A 348 6.25 -17.82 4.67
CA PHE A 348 6.36 -16.44 4.16
C PHE A 348 7.43 -16.32 3.06
N ALA A 349 8.49 -17.11 3.14
CA ALA A 349 9.60 -17.11 2.20
C ALA A 349 9.30 -17.83 0.87
N GLU A 350 8.47 -18.86 0.92
CA GLU A 350 8.08 -19.69 -0.23
C GLU A 350 6.92 -19.11 -1.05
N LYS A 351 6.22 -18.10 -0.51
CA LYS A 351 5.19 -17.37 -1.23
C LYS A 351 5.69 -16.88 -2.59
N SER A 352 4.98 -17.29 -3.63
CA SER A 352 5.06 -16.64 -4.94
C SER A 352 4.52 -15.22 -4.81
N VAL A 353 5.38 -14.21 -5.02
CA VAL A 353 5.21 -12.79 -5.47
C VAL A 353 3.95 -11.99 -5.06
N ASP A 354 2.79 -12.62 -4.97
CA ASP A 354 1.50 -12.13 -4.50
C ASP A 354 1.52 -11.84 -3.00
N ASN A 355 0.95 -10.71 -2.59
CA ASN A 355 1.03 -10.19 -1.22
C ASN A 355 0.11 -10.89 -0.21
N SER A 356 -0.50 -12.02 -0.58
CA SER A 356 -1.41 -12.75 0.29
C SER A 356 -0.68 -13.35 1.50
N LEU A 357 -1.43 -13.63 2.57
CA LEU A 357 -0.92 -14.40 3.71
C LEU A 357 -0.60 -15.86 3.32
N PRO A 358 0.20 -16.62 4.11
CA PRO A 358 0.49 -18.00 3.75
C PRO A 358 -0.81 -18.81 3.80
N GLU A 359 -0.84 -19.96 3.11
CA GLU A 359 -2.08 -20.73 2.94
C GLU A 359 -2.79 -20.99 4.29
N PRO A 360 -4.01 -20.44 4.48
CA PRO A 360 -4.79 -20.62 5.70
C PRO A 360 -5.55 -21.96 5.68
N ASP A 361 -6.07 -22.37 6.84
CA ASP A 361 -6.96 -23.54 6.94
C ASP A 361 -8.35 -23.21 6.38
N ASP A 362 -8.79 -21.97 6.53
CA ASP A 362 -9.99 -21.45 5.89
C ASP A 362 -9.84 -19.94 5.62
N ILE A 363 -10.59 -19.42 4.64
CA ILE A 363 -10.52 -18.03 4.23
C ILE A 363 -11.91 -17.49 3.91
N HIS A 364 -12.19 -16.27 4.38
CA HIS A 364 -13.43 -15.58 4.09
C HIS A 364 -13.17 -14.23 3.45
N HIS A 365 -13.71 -14.05 2.25
CA HIS A 365 -13.79 -12.75 1.60
C HIS A 365 -15.15 -12.15 1.91
N VAL A 366 -15.15 -10.92 2.41
CA VAL A 366 -16.35 -10.08 2.48
C VAL A 366 -16.52 -9.41 1.13
N TYR A 367 -17.76 -9.31 0.65
CA TYR A 367 -18.05 -8.62 -0.61
C TYR A 367 -17.53 -7.17 -0.58
N GLU A 368 -17.04 -6.72 -1.72
CA GLU A 368 -16.57 -5.36 -1.93
C GLU A 368 -17.70 -4.32 -1.86
N ASP A 369 -17.38 -3.13 -1.35
CA ASP A 369 -18.29 -2.00 -1.29
C ASP A 369 -17.51 -0.72 -1.60
N PHE A 370 -17.98 0.11 -2.54
CA PHE A 370 -17.29 1.34 -2.94
C PHE A 370 -17.25 2.41 -1.85
N THR A 371 -18.19 2.38 -0.91
CA THR A 371 -18.23 3.25 0.26
C THR A 371 -17.45 2.67 1.44
N THR A 372 -16.93 1.45 1.28
CA THR A 372 -16.25 0.68 2.34
C THR A 372 -17.09 0.52 3.60
N ILE A 373 -18.41 0.37 3.40
CA ILE A 373 -19.37 0.06 4.45
C ILE A 373 -19.76 -1.42 4.30
N PHE A 374 -19.32 -2.24 5.24
CA PHE A 374 -19.49 -3.69 5.25
C PHE A 374 -20.57 -4.14 6.23
N ASP A 375 -21.78 -3.58 6.13
CA ASP A 375 -22.88 -3.79 7.11
C ASP A 375 -24.09 -4.58 6.56
N GLY A 376 -24.12 -4.84 5.25
CA GLY A 376 -25.13 -5.66 4.59
C GLY A 376 -25.45 -6.98 5.33
N PRO A 377 -26.68 -7.16 5.87
CA PRO A 377 -26.99 -8.30 6.73
C PRO A 377 -26.81 -9.66 6.07
N ASN A 378 -27.18 -9.77 4.78
CA ASN A 378 -27.15 -11.04 4.04
C ASN A 378 -25.83 -11.29 3.29
N VAL A 379 -25.09 -10.22 2.97
CA VAL A 379 -23.89 -10.28 2.11
C VAL A 379 -22.59 -10.13 2.91
N HIS A 380 -22.61 -9.43 4.04
CA HIS A 380 -21.43 -9.20 4.89
C HIS A 380 -21.56 -9.92 6.23
N ILE A 381 -22.61 -9.62 7.00
CA ILE A 381 -22.72 -10.07 8.40
C ILE A 381 -22.99 -11.58 8.49
N LYS A 382 -24.05 -12.07 7.83
CA LYS A 382 -24.46 -13.48 7.90
C LYS A 382 -23.40 -14.45 7.34
N PRO A 383 -22.73 -14.17 6.19
CA PRO A 383 -21.64 -15.02 5.71
C PRO A 383 -20.44 -15.03 6.65
N LEU A 384 -20.00 -13.87 7.16
CA LEU A 384 -18.89 -13.80 8.11
C LEU A 384 -19.21 -14.57 9.41
N ARG A 385 -20.41 -14.41 9.95
CA ARG A 385 -20.84 -15.18 11.12
C ARG A 385 -20.76 -16.68 10.86
N ARG A 386 -21.32 -17.15 9.74
CA ARG A 386 -21.27 -18.58 9.37
C ARG A 386 -19.84 -19.10 9.24
N PHE A 387 -18.95 -18.28 8.70
CA PHE A 387 -17.52 -18.62 8.62
C PHE A 387 -16.90 -18.76 10.01
N VAL A 388 -17.14 -17.81 10.92
CA VAL A 388 -16.62 -17.89 12.30
C VAL A 388 -17.22 -19.08 13.06
N GLU A 389 -18.53 -19.31 12.94
CA GLU A 389 -19.23 -20.48 13.51
C GLU A 389 -18.60 -21.80 13.03
N LYS A 390 -18.33 -21.91 11.71
CA LYS A 390 -17.68 -23.08 11.11
C LYS A 390 -16.25 -23.27 11.64
N CYS A 391 -15.44 -22.21 11.67
CA CYS A 391 -14.04 -22.29 12.08
C CYS A 391 -13.89 -22.65 13.56
N LEU A 392 -14.82 -22.20 14.41
CA LEU A 392 -14.74 -22.41 15.85
C LEU A 392 -15.58 -23.59 16.35
N ASP A 393 -16.42 -24.19 15.50
CA ASP A 393 -17.42 -25.18 15.88
C ASP A 393 -18.31 -24.67 17.04
N LEU A 394 -18.88 -23.48 16.84
CA LEU A 394 -19.73 -22.78 17.81
C LEU A 394 -21.00 -22.27 17.14
N ASP A 395 -22.11 -22.23 17.89
CA ASP A 395 -23.34 -21.56 17.45
C ASP A 395 -23.38 -20.13 18.04
N LEU A 396 -23.19 -19.13 17.18
CA LEU A 396 -23.24 -17.71 17.55
C LEU A 396 -24.64 -17.11 17.35
N LYS A 397 -25.64 -17.90 16.91
CA LYS A 397 -27.02 -17.42 16.67
C LYS A 397 -27.75 -17.01 17.93
N MET A 398 -27.34 -17.48 19.12
CA MET A 398 -27.99 -17.12 20.39
C MET A 398 -27.95 -15.62 20.72
N HIS A 399 -27.28 -14.79 19.92
CA HIS A 399 -27.12 -13.36 20.19
C HIS A 399 -27.61 -12.41 19.08
N LEU A 400 -28.36 -12.90 18.08
CA LEU A 400 -28.89 -12.07 16.99
C LEU A 400 -30.43 -12.22 16.86
N SER A 401 -31.10 -11.35 17.61
CA SER A 401 -32.33 -10.59 17.30
C SER A 401 -33.67 -11.24 16.92
N ASP A 402 -33.77 -12.49 16.46
CA ASP A 402 -35.12 -13.02 16.13
C ASP A 402 -35.82 -13.68 17.34
N GLY A 403 -35.04 -14.29 18.25
CA GLY A 403 -35.54 -14.87 19.50
C GLY A 403 -35.81 -13.84 20.60
N CYS A 404 -35.01 -12.77 20.68
CA CYS A 404 -35.18 -11.72 21.68
C CYS A 404 -36.52 -10.98 21.53
N VAL A 405 -36.95 -10.69 20.29
CA VAL A 405 -38.22 -9.98 20.05
C VAL A 405 -39.42 -10.85 20.43
N THR A 406 -39.36 -12.16 20.14
CA THR A 406 -40.42 -13.10 20.49
C THR A 406 -40.47 -13.41 21.99
N GLU A 407 -39.32 -13.49 22.67
CA GLU A 407 -39.26 -13.71 24.13
C GLU A 407 -39.59 -12.46 24.95
N ASP A 408 -39.22 -11.24 24.51
CA ASP A 408 -39.63 -9.98 25.14
C ASP A 408 -41.16 -9.80 25.04
N MET A 409 -41.75 -10.16 23.90
CA MET A 409 -43.20 -10.13 23.70
C MET A 409 -43.94 -11.21 24.50
N ALA A 410 -43.33 -12.36 24.77
CA ALA A 410 -43.94 -13.46 25.50
C ALA A 410 -43.82 -13.35 27.04
N SER A 411 -42.73 -12.77 27.55
CA SER A 411 -42.41 -12.76 28.98
C SER A 411 -42.74 -11.45 29.70
N GLY A 412 -42.99 -10.36 28.97
CA GLY A 412 -43.30 -9.04 29.52
C GLY A 412 -42.17 -8.43 30.37
N LYS A 413 -40.96 -9.03 30.34
CA LYS A 413 -39.75 -8.56 31.01
C LYS A 413 -38.58 -8.67 30.04
N ARG A 414 -37.86 -7.56 29.91
CA ARG A 414 -36.62 -7.49 29.11
C ARG A 414 -35.60 -8.51 29.63
N VAL A 415 -35.13 -9.39 28.75
CA VAL A 415 -34.07 -10.34 29.10
C VAL A 415 -32.71 -9.64 29.01
N GLN A 416 -31.92 -9.66 30.10
CA GLN A 416 -30.61 -8.99 30.24
C GLN A 416 -29.58 -9.33 29.14
N THR A 417 -29.75 -10.45 28.43
CA THR A 417 -28.88 -10.87 27.34
C THR A 417 -29.08 -10.07 26.04
N CYS A 418 -30.22 -9.40 25.88
CA CYS A 418 -30.56 -8.63 24.68
C CYS A 418 -30.10 -7.15 24.75
N GLU A 419 -29.57 -6.67 25.88
CA GLU A 419 -29.17 -5.26 26.09
C GLU A 419 -27.96 -4.81 25.25
N ARG A 420 -27.14 -5.73 24.70
CA ARG A 420 -25.77 -5.39 24.26
C ARG A 420 -25.53 -5.13 22.77
N PHE A 421 -26.56 -5.14 21.93
CA PHE A 421 -26.39 -4.81 20.50
C PHE A 421 -26.72 -3.34 20.16
N PHE A 422 -27.42 -2.62 21.04
CA PHE A 422 -27.88 -1.25 20.79
C PHE A 422 -27.43 -0.21 21.81
N GLU A 423 -26.85 -0.60 22.95
CA GLU A 423 -26.27 0.33 23.92
C GLU A 423 -24.76 0.45 23.70
N SER A 424 -24.37 1.11 22.62
CA SER A 424 -23.13 1.90 22.58
C SER A 424 -23.54 3.36 22.54
N ASP A 425 -23.83 3.92 23.71
CA ASP A 425 -24.00 5.36 23.92
C ASP A 425 -22.63 6.07 23.80
N GLU A 426 -22.04 6.05 22.60
CA GLU A 426 -21.09 7.07 22.17
C GLU A 426 -21.68 7.77 20.95
N PRO A 427 -21.80 9.11 20.97
CA PRO A 427 -22.44 9.84 19.88
C PRO A 427 -21.69 9.58 18.58
N SER A 428 -22.44 9.20 17.54
CA SER A 428 -21.98 9.08 16.17
C SER A 428 -21.48 10.44 15.66
N VAL A 429 -20.19 10.71 15.85
CA VAL A 429 -19.53 11.87 15.23
C VAL A 429 -19.10 11.47 13.82
N ASN A 430 -20.07 11.28 12.93
CA ASN A 430 -19.84 11.22 11.49
C ASN A 430 -19.71 12.65 10.93
N SER A 431 -18.54 13.25 11.13
CA SER A 431 -18.15 14.48 10.41
C SER A 431 -16.68 14.53 9.96
N TYR A 432 -15.90 13.45 10.05
CA TYR A 432 -14.46 13.51 9.70
C TYR A 432 -13.99 12.66 8.52
N ALA A 433 -14.84 11.82 7.92
CA ALA A 433 -14.44 11.05 6.72
C ALA A 433 -14.61 11.81 5.38
N ALA A 434 -15.24 12.98 5.39
CA ALA A 434 -15.56 13.73 4.16
C ALA A 434 -14.53 14.82 3.77
N ASN A 435 -13.52 15.09 4.60
CA ASN A 435 -12.59 16.21 4.40
C ASN A 435 -11.16 15.84 3.93
N GLU A 436 -10.93 14.59 3.49
CA GLU A 436 -9.71 14.23 2.74
C GLU A 436 -10.07 13.81 1.29
N ARG A 437 -10.83 14.66 0.57
CA ARG A 437 -10.93 14.61 -0.90
C ARG A 437 -10.03 15.66 -1.55
#